data_AF-A0AAE9F3I1-F1
#
_entry.id   AF-A0AAE9F3I1-F1
#
_cell.length_a   1.000
_cell.length_b   1.000
_cell.length_c   1.000
_cell.angle_alpha   90.00
_cell.angle_beta   90.00
_cell.angle_gamma   90.00
#
_symmetry.space_group_name_H-M   'P 1'
#
loop_
_entity.id
_entity.type
_entity.pdbx_description
1 polymer ?
#
loop_
_entity_poly.entity_id
_entity_poly.type
_entity_poly.pdbx_seq_one_letter_code
_entity_poly.pdbx_strand_id
1 'polypeptide(L)'
;MLSPNLVHVQRPLQKNGSNKITETWKMEFGSFNETIKQEDIEAIEEDMKLMKQLPNVSKISQKLPKSDFYLPIVFDCYYKAFYGAAFDNKPGGFGCPNADLCELPQREEYRCVHSDANYFSGPHMKPLTFHFANNSFWSWSIGCYQ
;
A
#
# COMPACT_ATOMS: atom_id res chain seq x y z
N MET A 1 28.75 2.66 2.25
CA MET A 1 28.17 1.34 1.92
C MET A 1 26.75 1.59 1.44
N LEU A 2 26.43 1.20 0.21
CA LEU A 2 25.06 1.24 -0.31
C LEU A 2 24.39 -0.06 0.14
N SER A 3 23.48 0.03 1.12
CA SER A 3 22.62 -1.08 1.49
C SER A 3 21.66 -1.34 0.33
N PRO A 4 21.47 -2.58 -0.15
CA PRO A 4 20.43 -2.86 -1.12
C PRO A 4 19.06 -2.51 -0.49
N ASN A 5 18.26 -1.72 -1.20
CA ASN A 5 16.90 -1.40 -0.81
C ASN A 5 15.96 -2.35 -1.56
N LEU A 6 15.31 -3.26 -0.83
CA LEU A 6 14.21 -4.05 -1.39
C LEU A 6 12.98 -3.15 -1.50
N VAL A 7 12.67 -2.68 -2.70
CA VAL A 7 11.41 -1.99 -2.97
C VAL A 7 10.38 -3.05 -3.33
N HIS A 8 9.61 -3.53 -2.34
CA HIS A 8 8.46 -4.37 -2.61
C HIS A 8 7.33 -3.49 -3.16
N VAL A 9 7.06 -3.62 -4.46
CA VAL A 9 5.87 -3.00 -5.05
C VAL A 9 4.97 -4.08 -5.58
N GLN A 10 3.83 -4.25 -4.93
CA GLN A 10 2.78 -5.10 -5.45
C GLN A 10 2.09 -4.36 -6.60
N ARG A 11 2.25 -4.85 -7.83
CA ARG A 11 1.45 -4.38 -8.96
C ARG A 11 -0.03 -4.69 -8.67
N PRO A 12 -0.97 -3.74 -8.85
CA PRO A 12 -2.40 -4.00 -8.66
C PRO A 12 -2.94 -4.85 -9.83
N LEU A 13 -2.56 -6.12 -9.87
CA LEU A 13 -3.04 -7.09 -10.85
C LEU A 13 -4.30 -7.75 -10.33
N GLN A 14 -5.44 -7.35 -10.87
CA GLN A 14 -6.72 -7.97 -10.58
C GLN A 14 -6.99 -9.09 -11.58
N LYS A 15 -7.37 -10.26 -11.06
CA LYS A 15 -7.76 -11.43 -11.89
C LYS A 15 -8.93 -11.11 -12.83
N ASN A 16 -9.86 -10.27 -12.37
CA ASN A 16 -11.09 -9.91 -13.08
C ASN A 16 -11.24 -8.38 -13.28
N GLY A 17 -10.13 -7.64 -13.34
CA GLY A 17 -10.14 -6.17 -13.47
C GLY A 17 -9.60 -5.69 -14.82
N SER A 18 -9.76 -4.39 -15.09
CA SER A 18 -9.26 -3.78 -16.33
C SER A 18 -7.74 -3.68 -16.39
N ASN A 19 -7.05 -3.81 -15.24
CA ASN A 19 -5.60 -3.75 -15.07
C ASN A 19 -4.91 -2.52 -15.71
N LYS A 20 -5.65 -1.48 -16.10
CA LYS A 20 -5.11 -0.29 -16.82
C LYS A 20 -3.96 0.39 -16.09
N ILE A 21 -3.91 0.30 -14.76
CA ILE A 21 -2.83 0.87 -13.94
C ILE A 21 -1.45 0.28 -14.28
N THR A 22 -1.39 -0.92 -14.87
CA THR A 22 -0.11 -1.50 -15.32
C THR A 22 0.48 -0.77 -16.52
N GLU A 23 -0.33 -0.03 -17.29
CA GLU A 23 0.15 0.77 -18.43
C GLU A 23 0.80 2.08 -17.96
N THR A 24 0.39 2.58 -16.79
CA THR A 24 0.94 3.79 -16.17
C THR A 24 2.32 3.54 -15.59
N TRP A 25 2.66 2.28 -15.35
CA TRP A 25 3.82 1.90 -14.55
C TRP A 25 4.97 1.42 -15.44
N LYS A 26 5.91 2.33 -15.73
CA LYS A 26 7.11 2.07 -16.56
C LYS A 26 8.41 2.16 -15.77
N MET A 27 8.34 1.97 -14.45
CA MET A 27 9.51 2.00 -13.59
C MET A 27 10.54 0.95 -14.02
N GLU A 28 11.69 1.42 -14.50
CA GLU A 28 12.87 0.61 -14.71
C GLU A 28 13.62 0.51 -13.38
N PHE A 29 13.47 -0.61 -12.70
CA PHE A 29 14.33 -0.91 -11.56
C PHE A 29 15.75 -1.11 -12.10
N GLY A 30 16.70 -0.30 -11.61
CA GLY A 30 18.11 -0.41 -11.99
C GLY A 30 18.70 -1.78 -11.66
N SER A 31 19.92 -2.05 -12.13
CA SER A 31 20.57 -3.34 -11.93
C SER A 31 20.64 -3.69 -10.44
N PHE A 32 19.87 -4.71 -10.05
CA PHE A 32 19.89 -5.25 -8.70
C PHE A 32 21.14 -6.13 -8.55
N ASN A 33 21.90 -5.94 -7.47
CA ASN A 33 22.95 -6.90 -7.11
C ASN A 33 22.27 -8.08 -6.41
N GLU A 34 21.60 -8.91 -7.21
CA GLU A 34 20.75 -10.00 -6.76
C GLU A 34 21.57 -11.11 -6.10
N THR A 35 21.23 -11.43 -4.86
CA THR A 35 21.74 -12.60 -4.15
C THR A 35 20.73 -13.75 -4.10
N ILE A 36 19.50 -13.49 -4.58
CA ILE A 36 18.41 -14.46 -4.64
C ILE A 36 18.61 -15.30 -5.90
N LYS A 37 18.64 -16.61 -5.76
CA LYS A 37 18.78 -17.53 -6.89
C LYS A 37 17.41 -18.00 -7.37
N GLN A 38 17.38 -18.56 -8.58
CA GLN A 38 16.17 -19.13 -9.15
C GLN A 38 15.58 -20.22 -8.24
N GLU A 39 16.42 -21.04 -7.61
CA GLU A 39 15.97 -22.10 -6.71
C GLU A 39 15.28 -21.55 -5.45
N ASP A 40 15.68 -20.37 -4.97
CA ASP A 40 15.04 -19.70 -3.83
C ASP A 40 13.61 -19.25 -4.20
N ILE A 41 13.43 -18.75 -5.43
CA ILE A 41 12.12 -18.34 -5.96
C ILE A 41 11.19 -19.55 -6.09
N GLU A 42 11.71 -20.65 -6.64
CA GLU A 42 10.96 -21.90 -6.79
C GLU A 42 10.52 -22.47 -5.44
N ALA A 43 11.41 -22.46 -4.44
CA ALA A 43 11.10 -22.90 -3.09
C ALA A 43 9.98 -22.05 -2.45
N ILE A 44 10.04 -20.72 -2.61
CA ILE A 44 8.98 -19.81 -2.13
C ILE A 44 7.65 -20.10 -2.83
N GLU A 45 7.66 -20.32 -4.14
CA GLU A 45 6.43 -20.64 -4.88
C GLU A 45 5.82 -21.96 -4.45
N GLU A 46 6.65 -22.99 -4.24
CA GLU A 46 6.19 -24.30 -3.79
C GLU A 46 5.57 -24.22 -2.39
N ASP A 47 6.25 -23.55 -1.45
CA ASP A 47 5.74 -23.36 -0.09
C ASP A 47 4.41 -22.58 -0.10
N MET A 48 4.30 -21.53 -0.92
CA MET A 48 3.05 -20.79 -1.09
C MET A 48 1.92 -21.65 -1.69
N LYS A 49 2.23 -22.59 -2.59
CA LYS A 49 1.24 -23.55 -3.13
C LYS A 49 0.78 -24.51 -2.03
N LEU A 50 1.69 -25.03 -1.22
CA LEU A 50 1.38 -25.91 -0.10
C LEU A 50 0.54 -25.21 0.97
N MET A 51 0.91 -23.99 1.36
CA MET A 51 0.15 -23.18 2.32
C MET A 51 -1.30 -22.96 1.88
N LYS A 52 -1.55 -22.71 0.60
CA LYS A 52 -2.91 -22.54 0.05
C LYS A 52 -3.77 -23.80 0.17
N GLN A 53 -3.15 -24.98 0.20
CA GLN A 53 -3.86 -26.25 0.35
C GLN A 53 -4.21 -26.59 1.80
N LEU A 54 -3.61 -25.91 2.79
CA LEU A 54 -3.93 -26.11 4.19
C LEU A 54 -5.44 -25.84 4.44
N PRO A 55 -6.17 -26.76 5.12
CA PRO A 55 -7.62 -26.64 5.27
C PRO A 55 -8.08 -25.30 5.85
N ASN A 56 -7.34 -24.78 6.83
CA ASN A 56 -7.64 -23.50 7.47
C ASN A 56 -7.45 -22.32 6.50
N VAL A 57 -6.36 -22.31 5.74
CA VAL A 57 -6.05 -21.27 4.76
C VAL A 57 -7.08 -21.30 3.63
N SER A 58 -7.38 -22.48 3.09
CA SER A 58 -8.40 -22.66 2.06
C SER A 58 -9.77 -22.14 2.53
N LYS A 59 -10.21 -22.50 3.74
CA LYS A 59 -11.47 -22.04 4.32
C LYS A 59 -11.52 -20.52 4.52
N ILE A 60 -10.43 -19.90 4.96
CA ILE A 60 -10.35 -18.44 5.11
C ILE A 60 -10.35 -17.76 3.75
N SER A 61 -9.57 -18.26 2.79
CA SER A 61 -9.41 -17.67 1.46
C SER A 61 -10.74 -17.52 0.71
N GLN A 62 -11.69 -18.43 0.92
CA GLN A 62 -13.03 -18.36 0.32
C GLN A 62 -13.85 -17.17 0.80
N LYS A 63 -13.52 -16.61 1.98
CA LYS A 63 -14.18 -15.44 2.57
C LYS A 63 -13.47 -14.13 2.24
N LEU A 64 -12.25 -14.19 1.70
CA LEU A 64 -11.50 -12.99 1.36
C LEU A 64 -12.14 -12.31 0.15
N PRO A 65 -12.03 -10.96 0.04
CA PRO A 65 -12.45 -10.23 -1.14
C PRO A 65 -11.81 -10.80 -2.40
N LYS A 66 -12.59 -10.93 -3.48
CA LYS A 66 -12.12 -11.41 -4.79
C LYS A 66 -11.52 -10.31 -5.66
N SER A 67 -11.54 -9.07 -5.19
CA SER A 67 -11.13 -7.89 -5.92
C SER A 67 -10.55 -6.85 -4.96
N ASP A 68 -9.40 -6.31 -5.32
CA ASP A 68 -8.74 -5.25 -4.56
C ASP A 68 -9.31 -3.89 -4.94
N PHE A 69 -10.48 -3.52 -4.41
CA PHE A 69 -11.21 -2.32 -4.82
C PHE A 69 -10.42 -1.01 -4.58
N TYR A 70 -9.82 -0.86 -3.40
CA TYR A 70 -9.10 0.37 -3.02
C TYR A 70 -7.67 0.44 -3.55
N LEU A 71 -7.05 -0.70 -3.84
CA LEU A 71 -5.63 -0.76 -4.20
C LEU A 71 -5.30 0.07 -5.46
N PRO A 72 -6.03 -0.04 -6.59
CA PRO A 72 -5.79 0.81 -7.75
C PRO A 72 -5.96 2.32 -7.46
N ILE A 73 -6.88 2.68 -6.56
CA ILE A 73 -7.19 4.07 -6.22
C ILE A 73 -6.05 4.69 -5.40
N VAL A 74 -5.66 4.02 -4.31
CA VAL A 74 -4.54 4.43 -3.46
C VAL A 74 -3.25 4.49 -4.27
N PHE A 75 -3.04 3.50 -5.14
CA PHE A 75 -1.85 3.44 -5.97
C PHE A 75 -1.78 4.58 -6.99
N ASP A 76 -2.86 4.89 -7.71
CA ASP A 76 -2.90 6.03 -8.63
C ASP A 76 -2.66 7.36 -7.91
N CYS A 77 -3.24 7.52 -6.73
CA CYS A 77 -2.99 8.67 -5.86
C CYS A 77 -1.50 8.79 -5.48
N TYR A 78 -0.89 7.70 -5.01
CA TYR A 78 0.55 7.68 -4.65
C TYR A 78 1.43 7.94 -5.87
N TYR A 79 1.02 7.43 -7.03
CA TYR A 79 1.74 7.67 -8.27
C TYR A 79 1.71 9.16 -8.64
N LYS A 80 0.55 9.81 -8.58
CA LYS A 80 0.42 11.26 -8.85
C LYS A 80 1.16 12.12 -7.82
N ALA A 81 1.10 11.74 -6.53
CA ALA A 81 1.72 12.50 -5.46
C ALA A 81 3.25 12.34 -5.44
N PHE A 82 3.76 11.13 -5.71
CA PHE A 82 5.16 10.79 -5.48
C PHE A 82 5.81 10.03 -6.64
N TYR A 83 5.32 8.82 -7.00
CA TYR A 83 6.08 7.94 -7.90
C TYR A 83 6.29 8.51 -9.30
N GLY A 84 5.29 9.18 -9.87
CA GLY A 84 5.39 9.77 -11.20
C GLY A 84 6.48 10.85 -11.28
N ALA A 85 6.67 11.63 -10.21
CA ALA A 85 7.75 12.61 -10.15
C ALA A 85 9.11 11.97 -9.91
N ALA A 86 9.17 10.98 -9.02
CA ALA A 86 10.42 10.31 -8.66
C ALA A 86 10.98 9.42 -9.79
N PHE A 87 10.12 8.83 -10.61
CA PHE A 87 10.51 7.77 -11.55
C PHE A 87 10.11 8.00 -13.01
N ASP A 88 9.13 8.87 -13.31
CA ASP A 88 8.57 9.03 -14.67
C ASP A 88 8.60 10.49 -15.18
N ASN A 89 9.37 11.37 -14.52
CA ASN A 89 9.48 12.81 -14.85
C ASN A 89 8.12 13.54 -14.98
N LYS A 90 7.10 13.07 -14.26
CA LYS A 90 5.78 13.73 -14.20
C LYS A 90 5.79 14.87 -13.17
N PRO A 91 4.94 15.90 -13.32
CA PRO A 91 4.69 16.84 -12.23
C PRO A 91 4.21 16.11 -10.96
N GLY A 92 4.75 16.47 -9.80
CA GLY A 92 4.46 15.83 -8.51
C GLY A 92 5.59 16.06 -7.51
N GLY A 93 5.68 15.22 -6.46
CA GLY A 93 6.77 15.26 -5.48
C GLY A 93 6.57 16.27 -4.34
N PHE A 94 5.33 16.69 -4.08
CA PHE A 94 4.98 17.61 -3.01
C PHE A 94 4.30 16.87 -1.86
N GLY A 95 4.79 17.07 -0.63
CA GLY A 95 4.23 16.48 0.59
C GLY A 95 4.75 15.08 0.92
N CYS A 96 4.40 14.59 2.11
CA CYS A 96 4.70 13.22 2.52
C CYS A 96 3.75 12.25 1.79
N PRO A 97 4.23 11.12 1.25
CA PRO A 97 3.36 10.13 0.63
C PRO A 97 2.47 9.48 1.71
N ASN A 98 1.22 9.93 1.79
CA ASN A 98 0.19 9.34 2.65
C ASN A 98 -1.11 9.15 1.87
N ALA A 99 -1.97 8.27 2.39
CA ALA A 99 -3.30 8.03 1.84
C ALA A 99 -4.29 9.15 2.21
N ASP A 100 -3.90 10.07 3.10
CA ASP A 100 -4.74 11.16 3.60
C ASP A 100 -5.09 12.19 2.51
N LEU A 101 -4.36 12.19 1.38
CA LEU A 101 -4.67 13.02 0.21
C LEU A 101 -5.44 12.25 -0.88
N CYS A 102 -5.66 10.95 -0.68
CA CYS A 102 -6.33 10.12 -1.67
C CYS A 102 -7.85 10.17 -1.46
N GLU A 103 -8.58 10.54 -2.50
CA GLU A 103 -10.04 10.47 -2.48
C GLU A 103 -10.48 9.00 -2.55
N LEU A 104 -10.95 8.45 -1.43
CA LEU A 104 -11.41 7.07 -1.33
C LEU A 104 -12.96 7.01 -1.39
N PRO A 105 -13.55 6.31 -2.37
CA PRO A 105 -14.99 6.22 -2.46
C PRO A 105 -15.58 5.32 -1.36
N GLN A 106 -16.71 5.74 -0.82
CA GLN A 106 -17.49 4.95 0.13
C GLN A 106 -18.17 3.78 -0.59
N ARG A 107 -18.05 2.57 -0.05
CA ARG A 107 -18.81 1.40 -0.51
C ARG A 107 -20.04 1.16 0.36
N GLU A 108 -21.15 0.77 -0.23
CA GLU A 108 -22.37 0.47 0.53
C GLU A 108 -22.19 -0.77 1.42
N GLU A 109 -21.49 -1.80 0.91
CA GLU A 109 -21.33 -3.06 1.63
C GLU A 109 -20.25 -3.02 2.71
N TYR A 110 -19.31 -2.08 2.62
CA TYR A 110 -18.16 -1.96 3.52
C TYR A 110 -17.92 -0.50 3.88
N ARG A 111 -18.18 -0.13 5.14
CA ARG A 111 -17.85 1.20 5.66
C ARG A 111 -16.37 1.27 6.05
N CYS A 112 -15.69 2.34 5.64
CA CYS A 112 -14.37 2.60 6.20
C CYS A 112 -14.50 2.91 7.69
N VAL A 113 -13.44 2.59 8.42
CA VAL A 113 -13.34 2.78 9.86
C VAL A 113 -12.20 3.75 10.09
N HIS A 114 -12.50 4.83 10.78
CA HIS A 114 -11.48 5.80 11.15
C HIS A 114 -10.79 5.33 12.41
N SER A 115 -9.45 5.33 12.38
CA SER A 115 -8.62 5.21 13.57
C SER A 115 -8.40 6.59 14.12
N ASP A 116 -9.12 6.95 15.17
CA ASP A 116 -8.96 8.24 15.82
C ASP A 116 -8.14 8.08 17.10
N ALA A 117 -7.54 9.18 17.55
CA ALA A 117 -6.80 9.24 18.80
C ALA A 117 -6.75 10.68 19.31
N ASN A 118 -6.49 10.84 20.60
CA ASN A 118 -6.21 12.17 21.15
C ASN A 118 -4.81 12.59 20.74
N TYR A 119 -4.72 13.68 20.00
CA TYR A 119 -3.46 14.24 19.50
C TYR A 119 -2.86 15.24 20.51
N PHE A 120 -1.55 15.14 20.71
CA PHE A 120 -0.78 16.04 21.57
C PHE A 120 0.48 16.53 20.85
N SER A 121 0.73 17.83 20.97
CA SER A 121 1.98 18.45 20.55
C SER A 121 2.80 18.83 21.77
N GLY A 122 4.11 18.56 21.70
CA GLY A 122 5.05 19.13 22.65
C GLY A 122 5.17 20.65 22.52
N PRO A 123 5.88 21.31 23.46
CA PRO A 123 6.28 22.71 23.30
C PRO A 123 7.03 22.92 21.98
N HIS A 124 6.87 24.10 21.36
CA HIS A 124 7.57 24.42 20.12
C HIS A 124 9.10 24.37 20.32
N MET A 125 9.78 23.58 19.48
CA MET A 125 11.22 23.35 19.54
C MET A 125 11.84 23.46 18.13
N LYS A 126 13.10 23.92 18.06
CA LYS A 126 13.93 23.94 16.84
C LYS A 126 15.08 22.94 16.96
N PRO A 127 15.39 22.13 15.93
CA PRO A 127 14.75 22.10 14.61
C PRO A 127 13.48 21.23 14.54
N LEU A 128 13.18 20.45 15.59
CA LEU A 128 12.10 19.47 15.59
C LEU A 128 11.17 19.71 16.78
N THR A 129 9.86 19.74 16.53
CA THR A 129 8.81 19.61 17.56
C THR A 129 8.30 18.17 17.54
N PHE A 130 8.13 17.55 18.70
CA PHE A 130 7.61 16.19 18.80
C PHE A 130 6.08 16.20 18.93
N HIS A 131 5.45 15.19 18.35
CA HIS A 131 4.01 14.97 18.38
C HIS A 131 3.73 13.52 18.77
N PHE A 132 2.69 13.27 19.55
CA PHE A 132 2.28 11.93 19.93
C PHE A 132 0.76 11.84 20.05
N ALA A 133 0.23 10.62 20.05
CA ALA A 133 -1.19 10.36 20.24
C ALA A 133 -1.39 9.31 21.33
N ASN A 134 -2.50 9.40 22.06
CA ASN A 134 -2.92 8.38 23.01
C ASN A 134 -4.42 8.06 22.87
N ASN A 135 -4.87 7.00 23.55
CA ASN A 135 -6.27 6.57 23.58
C ASN A 135 -6.84 6.38 22.16
N SER A 136 -6.29 5.42 21.41
CA SER A 136 -6.85 5.12 20.09
C SER A 136 -8.24 4.51 20.19
N PHE A 137 -9.12 4.91 19.28
CA PHE A 137 -10.49 4.39 19.17
C PHE A 137 -10.92 4.31 17.70
N TRP A 138 -12.02 3.60 17.46
CA TRP A 138 -12.52 3.33 16.11
C TRP A 138 -13.85 4.05 15.88
N SER A 139 -13.91 4.93 14.88
CA SER A 139 -15.12 5.65 14.49
C SER A 139 -15.71 5.08 13.21
N TRP A 140 -16.95 4.60 13.30
CA TRP A 140 -17.66 3.91 12.21
C TRP A 140 -18.68 4.80 11.49
N SER A 141 -18.97 5.99 12.04
CA SER A 141 -20.00 6.90 11.53
C SER A 141 -19.53 7.77 10.37
N ILE A 142 -18.21 7.99 10.25
CA ILE A 142 -17.62 8.89 9.25
C ILE A 142 -17.56 8.23 7.88
N GLY A 143 -17.34 6.92 7.79
CA GLY A 143 -17.17 6.26 6.49
C GLY A 143 -15.79 6.54 5.90
N CYS A 144 -15.66 6.66 4.58
CA CYS A 144 -14.39 6.93 3.89
C CYS A 144 -14.18 8.43 3.61
N TYR A 145 -14.99 9.31 4.22
CA TYR A 145 -14.87 10.76 4.06
C TYR A 145 -13.69 11.27 4.89
N GLN A 146 -12.84 12.10 4.26
CA GLN A 146 -11.70 12.76 4.89
C GLN A 146 -12.11 14.05 5.61
#